data_AF-A0A5N5SRS7-F1
#
_entry.id   AF-A0A5N5SRS7-F1
#
_cell.length_a   1.000
_cell.length_b   1.000
_cell.length_c   1.000
_cell.angle_alpha   90.00
_cell.angle_beta   90.00
_cell.angle_gamma   90.00
#
_symmetry.space_group_name_H-M   'P 1'
#
loop_
_entity.id
_entity.type
_entity.pdbx_description
1 polymer ?
#
loop_
_entity_poly.entity_id
_entity_poly.type
_entity_poly.pdbx_seq_one_letter_code
_entity_poly.pdbx_strand_id
1 'polypeptide(L)'
;MALFLFIICMFFNGSTYSGYSCSSVEIAPNFSGMCYGISTTVAFFYAMTGPTIAGALTPNETMEEWKKVFWVVFSNYFITGIIYCVFIKTEVQPWNEGINSKMNLSSGNLETKLEQCQI
;
A
#
# COMPACT_ATOMS: atom_id res chain seq x y z
N MET A 1 -29.93 -9.38 8.14
CA MET A 1 -28.98 -10.33 7.52
C MET A 1 -27.92 -9.63 6.68
N ALA A 2 -28.27 -8.77 5.71
CA ALA A 2 -27.29 -8.03 4.89
C ALA A 2 -26.32 -7.13 5.69
N LEU A 3 -26.79 -6.50 6.76
CA LEU A 3 -25.95 -5.62 7.59
C LEU A 3 -24.84 -6.38 8.35
N PHE A 4 -25.13 -7.61 8.80
CA PHE A 4 -24.15 -8.48 9.44
C PHE A 4 -23.06 -8.92 8.46
N LEU A 5 -23.44 -9.25 7.22
CA LEU A 5 -22.48 -9.57 6.15
C LEU A 5 -21.59 -8.38 5.81
N PHE A 6 -22.16 -7.17 5.78
CA PHE A 6 -21.40 -5.95 5.52
C PHE A 6 -20.37 -5.66 6.62
N ILE A 7 -20.74 -5.82 7.90
CA ILE A 7 -19.83 -5.64 9.04
C ILE A 7 -18.67 -6.64 8.98
N ILE A 8 -18.96 -7.90 8.69
CA ILE A 8 -17.94 -8.94 8.55
C ILE A 8 -16.99 -8.60 7.39
N CYS A 9 -17.51 -8.16 6.24
CA CYS A 9 -16.70 -7.71 5.11
C CYS A 9 -15.74 -6.57 5.47
N MET A 10 -16.25 -5.53 6.15
CA MET A 10 -15.44 -4.40 6.59
C MET A 10 -14.36 -4.81 7.61
N PHE A 11 -14.67 -5.77 8.48
CA PHE A 11 -13.69 -6.33 9.42
C PHE A 11 -12.50 -6.97 8.70
N PHE A 12 -12.76 -7.84 7.71
CA PHE A 12 -11.69 -8.44 6.89
C PHE A 12 -10.91 -7.41 6.05
N ASN A 13 -11.59 -6.35 5.60
CA ASN A 13 -10.93 -5.25 4.89
C ASN A 13 -9.90 -4.52 5.79
N GLY A 14 -10.27 -4.24 7.05
CA GLY A 14 -9.37 -3.64 8.04
C GLY A 14 -8.14 -4.50 8.34
N SER A 15 -8.31 -5.83 8.47
CA SER A 15 -7.18 -6.76 8.67
C SER A 15 -6.20 -6.78 7.50
N THR A 16 -6.68 -6.56 6.28
CA THR A 16 -5.83 -6.48 5.09
C THR A 16 -5.05 -5.16 5.06
N TYR A 17 -5.66 -4.06 5.52
CA TYR A 17 -5.07 -2.72 5.54
C TYR A 17 -3.80 -2.64 6.41
N SER A 18 -3.80 -3.30 7.58
CA SER A 18 -2.63 -3.32 8.47
C SER A 18 -1.42 -4.01 7.86
N GLY A 19 -1.61 -5.02 7.00
CA GLY A 19 -0.50 -5.76 6.40
C GLY A 19 0.29 -4.94 5.40
N TYR A 20 -0.39 -4.28 4.45
CA TYR A 20 0.31 -3.53 3.40
C TYR A 20 0.85 -2.19 3.90
N SER A 21 0.16 -1.53 4.85
CA SER A 21 0.60 -0.25 5.40
C SER A 21 1.95 -0.38 6.13
N CYS A 22 2.12 -1.43 6.94
CA CYS A 22 3.38 -1.74 7.63
C CYS A 22 4.50 -2.15 6.65
N SER A 23 4.18 -2.95 5.63
CA SER A 23 5.16 -3.46 4.67
C SER A 23 5.96 -2.38 3.95
N SER A 24 5.36 -1.20 3.70
CA SER A 24 6.02 -0.08 3.03
C SER A 24 7.11 0.60 3.89
N VAL A 25 6.93 0.58 5.21
CA VAL A 25 7.88 1.14 6.18
C VAL A 25 9.00 0.15 6.46
N GLU A 26 8.69 -1.14 6.46
CA GLU A 26 9.67 -2.21 6.69
C GLU A 26 10.63 -2.39 5.50
N ILE A 27 10.13 -2.27 4.26
CA ILE A 27 10.95 -2.44 3.04
C ILE A 27 11.90 -1.27 2.79
N ALA A 28 11.50 -0.02 3.09
CA ALA A 28 12.31 1.17 2.84
C ALA A 28 11.99 2.32 3.82
N PRO A 29 12.48 2.27 5.07
CA PRO A 29 12.21 3.32 6.07
C PRO A 29 12.63 4.72 5.60
N ASN A 30 13.71 4.81 4.82
CA ASN A 30 14.28 6.07 4.33
C ASN A 30 13.54 6.67 3.11
N PHE A 31 12.84 5.84 2.33
CA PHE A 31 12.12 6.25 1.10
C PHE A 31 10.60 6.10 1.21
N SER A 32 10.10 5.69 2.37
CA SER A 32 8.69 5.42 2.67
C SER A 32 7.75 6.55 2.22
N GLY A 33 8.08 7.81 2.51
CA GLY A 33 7.27 8.97 2.12
C GLY A 33 7.15 9.17 0.60
N MET A 34 8.23 8.99 -0.15
CA MET A 34 8.22 9.14 -1.61
C MET A 34 7.49 7.97 -2.29
N CYS A 35 7.75 6.74 -1.85
CA CYS A 35 7.04 5.55 -2.35
C CYS A 35 5.54 5.62 -2.08
N TYR A 36 5.14 6.08 -0.89
CA TYR A 36 3.73 6.27 -0.54
C TYR A 36 3.07 7.38 -1.37
N GLY A 37 3.79 8.47 -1.63
CA GLY A 37 3.33 9.55 -2.53
C GLY A 37 3.07 9.07 -3.96
N ILE A 38 3.95 8.24 -4.52
CA ILE A 38 3.76 7.66 -5.85
C ILE A 38 2.56 6.70 -5.86
N SER A 39 2.46 5.85 -4.85
CA SER A 39 1.37 4.87 -4.72
C SER A 39 0.00 5.54 -4.62
N THR A 40 -0.11 6.59 -3.83
CA THR A 40 -1.35 7.37 -3.67
C THR A 40 -1.70 8.13 -4.95
N THR A 41 -0.72 8.63 -5.69
CA THR A 41 -0.95 9.27 -6.99
C THR A 41 -1.57 8.29 -7.98
N VAL A 42 -1.03 7.08 -8.09
CA VAL A 42 -1.62 6.00 -8.92
C VAL A 42 -3.02 5.63 -8.43
N ALA A 43 -3.24 5.58 -7.12
CA ALA A 43 -4.57 5.34 -6.55
C ALA A 43 -5.58 6.42 -6.94
N PHE A 44 -5.19 7.70 -6.97
CA PHE A 44 -6.07 8.78 -7.42
C PHE A 44 -6.41 8.68 -8.91
N PHE A 45 -5.45 8.32 -9.77
CA PHE A 45 -5.75 8.06 -11.18
C PHE A 45 -6.78 6.95 -11.37
N TYR A 46 -6.63 5.86 -10.60
CA TYR A 46 -7.60 4.77 -10.61
C TYR A 46 -8.97 5.22 -10.09
N ALA A 47 -9.00 5.97 -8.99
CA ALA A 47 -10.24 6.49 -8.39
C ALA A 47 -10.98 7.44 -9.35
N MET A 48 -10.24 8.25 -10.12
CA MET A 48 -10.83 9.14 -11.13
C MET A 48 -11.42 8.37 -12.33
N THR A 49 -10.86 7.20 -12.65
CA THR A 49 -11.31 6.36 -13.77
C THR A 49 -12.56 5.55 -13.41
N GLY A 50 -12.76 5.19 -12.14
CA GLY A 50 -13.87 4.35 -11.67
C GLY A 50 -15.27 4.85 -12.07
N PRO A 51 -15.66 6.09 -11.73
CA PRO A 51 -16.98 6.64 -12.08
C PRO A 51 -17.19 6.76 -13.59
N THR A 52 -16.13 7.09 -14.34
CA THR A 52 -16.18 7.20 -15.81
C THR A 52 -16.49 5.87 -16.47
N ILE A 53 -15.87 4.79 -15.99
CA ILE A 53 -16.13 3.43 -16.48
C ILE A 53 -17.53 2.96 -16.06
N ALA A 54 -17.92 3.21 -14.81
CA ALA A 54 -19.25 2.84 -14.32
C ALA A 54 -20.35 3.55 -15.12
N GLY A 55 -20.24 4.87 -15.31
CA GLY A 55 -21.20 5.66 -16.09
C GLY A 55 -21.29 5.23 -17.56
N ALA A 56 -20.17 4.80 -18.15
CA ALA A 56 -20.18 4.28 -19.52
C ALA A 56 -20.79 2.86 -19.64
N LEU A 57 -20.69 2.03 -18.59
CA LEU A 57 -21.20 0.65 -18.61
C LEU A 57 -22.67 0.52 -18.23
N THR A 58 -23.26 1.49 -17.52
CA THR A 58 -24.69 1.48 -17.12
C THR A 58 -25.48 2.65 -17.71
N PRO A 59 -25.69 2.69 -19.03
CA PRO A 59 -26.54 3.71 -19.67
C PRO A 59 -28.04 3.53 -19.36
N ASN A 60 -28.51 2.30 -19.07
CA ASN A 60 -29.93 2.02 -18.81
C ASN A 60 -30.19 1.54 -17.38
N GLU A 61 -29.16 1.57 -16.51
CA GLU A 61 -29.19 1.12 -15.11
C GLU A 61 -29.79 -0.28 -14.91
N THR A 62 -29.64 -1.16 -15.91
CA THR A 62 -30.25 -2.50 -15.85
C THR A 62 -29.42 -3.47 -15.02
N MET A 63 -30.08 -4.49 -14.46
CA MET A 63 -29.43 -5.55 -13.68
C MET A 63 -28.36 -6.32 -14.48
N GLU A 64 -28.50 -6.42 -15.81
CA GLU A 64 -27.53 -7.08 -16.68
C GLU A 64 -26.26 -6.24 -16.92
N GLU A 65 -26.40 -4.92 -17.01
CA GLU A 65 -25.27 -3.99 -17.13
C GLU A 65 -24.43 -3.99 -15.85
N TRP A 66 -25.07 -3.99 -14.69
CA TRP A 66 -24.38 -4.09 -13.39
C TRP A 66 -23.59 -5.41 -13.23
N LYS A 67 -24.12 -6.53 -13.74
CA LYS A 67 -23.38 -7.81 -13.74
C LYS A 67 -22.05 -7.71 -14.52
N LYS A 68 -22.02 -6.97 -15.63
CA LYS A 68 -20.78 -6.75 -16.40
C LYS A 68 -19.78 -5.91 -15.61
N VAL A 69 -20.26 -4.88 -14.90
CA VAL A 69 -19.41 -4.06 -14.01
C VAL A 69 -18.76 -4.92 -12.92
N PHE A 70 -19.52 -5.81 -12.27
CA PHE A 70 -18.98 -6.72 -11.26
C PHE A 70 -17.90 -7.67 -11.82
N TRP A 71 -18.08 -8.18 -13.04
CA TRP A 71 -17.07 -9.00 -13.70
C TRP A 71 -15.77 -8.24 -13.99
N VAL A 72 -15.86 -6.99 -14.43
CA VAL A 72 -14.68 -6.13 -14.64
C VAL A 72 -13.95 -5.90 -13.32
N VAL A 73 -14.68 -5.55 -12.26
CA VAL A 73 -14.11 -5.34 -10.92
C VAL A 73 -13.43 -6.62 -10.41
N PHE A 74 -14.09 -7.78 -10.54
CA PHE A 74 -13.51 -9.07 -10.17
C PHE A 74 -12.22 -9.36 -10.92
N SER A 75 -12.20 -9.15 -12.24
CA SER A 75 -11.00 -9.37 -13.05
C SER A 75 -9.83 -8.48 -12.62
N ASN A 76 -10.11 -7.22 -12.27
CA ASN A 76 -9.11 -6.29 -11.76
C ASN A 76 -8.50 -6.80 -10.44
N TYR A 77 -9.33 -7.15 -9.46
CA TYR A 77 -8.84 -7.71 -8.19
C TYR A 77 -8.02 -8.99 -8.38
N PHE A 78 -8.45 -9.86 -9.29
CA PHE A 78 -7.74 -11.12 -9.57
C PHE A 78 -6.36 -10.88 -10.20
N ILE A 79 -6.28 -9.99 -11.20
CA ILE A 79 -5.00 -9.62 -11.84
C ILE A 79 -4.06 -8.96 -10.82
N THR A 80 -4.55 -8.01 -10.04
CA THR A 80 -3.76 -7.36 -8.99
C THR A 80 -3.27 -8.38 -7.95
N GLY A 81 -4.12 -9.33 -7.54
CA GLY A 81 -3.74 -10.40 -6.62
C GLY A 81 -2.64 -11.30 -7.17
N ILE A 82 -2.71 -11.68 -8.45
CA ILE A 82 -1.66 -12.47 -9.10
C ILE A 82 -0.33 -11.70 -9.15
N ILE A 83 -0.37 -10.43 -9.56
CA ILE A 83 0.83 -9.59 -9.60
C ILE A 83 1.43 -9.47 -8.19
N TYR A 84 0.60 -9.22 -7.19
CA TYR A 84 1.06 -9.15 -5.80
C TYR A 84 1.73 -10.46 -5.35
N CYS A 85 1.11 -11.61 -5.61
CA CYS A 85 1.68 -12.91 -5.26
C CYS A 85 3.01 -13.21 -5.98
N VAL A 86 3.19 -12.74 -7.21
CA VAL A 86 4.42 -12.99 -7.99
C VAL A 86 5.55 -12.04 -7.59
N PHE A 87 5.24 -10.78 -7.27
CA PHE A 87 6.23 -9.73 -7.04
C PHE A 87 6.50 -9.42 -5.57
N ILE A 88 5.73 -9.97 -4.63
CA ILE A 88 5.99 -9.78 -3.21
C ILE A 88 7.38 -10.32 -2.85
N LYS A 89 8.23 -9.44 -2.35
CA LYS A 89 9.54 -9.77 -1.79
C LYS A 89 9.61 -9.18 -0.40
N THR A 90 9.95 -10.02 0.58
CA THR A 90 9.95 -9.66 2.01
C THR A 90 11.32 -9.20 2.51
N GLU A 91 12.31 -9.04 1.62
CA GLU A 91 13.67 -8.66 1.99
C GLU A 91 13.91 -7.15 1.85
N VAL A 92 14.61 -6.59 2.84
CA VAL A 92 15.09 -5.19 2.85
C VAL A 92 16.02 -5.01 1.65
N GLN A 93 15.63 -4.13 0.76
CA GLN A 93 16.32 -3.97 -0.52
C GLN A 93 17.64 -3.19 -0.34
N PRO A 94 18.72 -3.55 -1.07
CA PRO A 94 20.10 -3.10 -0.79
C PRO A 94 20.34 -1.59 -1.01
N TRP A 95 19.44 -0.89 -1.71
CA TRP A 95 19.52 0.57 -1.87
C TRP A 95 19.17 1.35 -0.59
N ASN A 96 18.76 0.67 0.48
CA ASN A 96 18.37 1.29 1.75
C ASN A 96 19.58 1.71 2.64
N GLU A 97 20.83 1.50 2.22
CA GLU A 97 22.04 1.75 3.02
C GLU A 97 22.47 3.24 3.17
N GLY A 98 21.66 4.20 2.73
CA GLY A 98 22.06 5.62 2.73
C GLY A 98 22.06 6.32 4.10
N ILE A 99 21.20 5.92 5.04
CA ILE A 99 20.93 6.70 6.27
C ILE A 99 21.33 5.96 7.56
N ASN A 100 21.16 4.64 7.63
CA ASN A 100 21.57 3.85 8.81
C ASN A 100 23.08 3.94 9.08
N SER A 101 23.89 4.02 8.02
CA SER A 101 25.33 4.28 8.12
C SER A 101 25.61 5.64 8.80
N LYS A 102 24.87 6.70 8.45
CA LYS A 102 25.09 8.04 9.02
C LYS A 102 24.57 8.21 10.44
N MET A 103 23.45 7.57 10.79
CA MET A 103 22.96 7.56 12.17
C MET A 103 23.87 6.75 13.09
N ASN A 104 24.32 5.55 12.69
CA ASN A 104 25.29 4.79 13.49
C ASN A 104 26.62 5.54 13.66
N LEU A 105 27.06 6.27 12.62
CA LEU A 105 28.26 7.09 12.67
C LEU A 105 28.09 8.34 13.56
N SER A 106 26.88 8.91 13.61
CA SER A 106 26.55 10.03 14.51
C SER A 106 26.39 9.59 15.96
N SER A 107 25.76 8.45 16.22
CA SER A 107 25.55 7.92 17.58
C SER A 107 26.87 7.49 18.22
N GLY A 108 27.71 6.76 17.49
CA GLY A 108 29.05 6.39 17.96
C GLY A 108 29.96 7.60 18.19
N ASN A 109 29.85 8.64 17.35
CA ASN A 109 30.56 9.90 17.58
C ASN A 109 30.04 10.66 18.80
N LEU A 110 28.75 10.58 19.14
CA LEU A 110 28.20 11.23 20.33
C LEU A 110 28.64 10.52 21.62
N GLU A 111 28.64 9.18 21.64
CA GLU A 111 29.14 8.40 22.78
C GLU A 111 30.62 8.67 23.05
N THR A 112 31.43 8.72 21.98
CA THR A 112 32.85 9.09 22.09
C THR A 112 33.05 10.53 22.61
N LYS A 113 32.15 11.46 22.26
CA LYS A 113 32.19 12.84 22.76
C LYS A 113 31.75 12.97 24.22
N LEU A 114 30.82 12.13 24.67
CA LEU A 114 30.35 12.12 26.05
C LEU A 114 31.39 11.51 27.00
N GLU A 115 32.08 10.43 26.60
CA GLU A 115 33.21 9.89 27.38
C GLU A 115 34.35 10.92 27.54
N GLN A 116 34.63 11.73 26.51
CA GLN A 116 35.63 12.80 26.59
C GLN A 116 35.22 14.00 27.46
N CYS A 117 33.92 14.19 27.74
CA CYS A 117 33.43 15.23 28.64
C CYS A 117 33.34 14.79 30.11
N GLN A 118 33.55 13.51 30.41
CA GLN A 118 33.55 12.96 31.78
C GLN A 118 34.95 12.76 32.37
N ILE A 119 36.00 13.26 31.70
CA ILE A 119 37.39 13.36 32.18
C ILE A 119 37.76 14.84 32.25
#